data_AF-A0A0V0GQ52-F1
#
_entry.id   AF-A0A0V0GQ52-F1
#
_cell.length_a   1.000
_cell.length_b   1.000
_cell.length_c   1.000
_cell.angle_alpha   90.00
_cell.angle_beta   90.00
_cell.angle_gamma   90.00
#
_symmetry.space_group_name_H-M   'P 1'
#
loop_
_entity.id
_entity.type
_entity.pdbx_description
1 polymer ?
#
loop_
_entity_poly.entity_id
_entity_poly.type
_entity_poly.pdbx_seq_one_letter_code
_entity_poly.pdbx_strand_id
1 'polypeptide(L)'
;ILDVRPEAEFKEAHPEGAINVQIYRLIKEWTAWDIARRAAFAFFGIFSGTEENPEFLQLVESKINKDAKIIVACSSGGTMKPTQNLPEGQQSRSLIAAYLLVLNGYTNVFHLEGGIYNWYKEELPTASEE
;
A
#
# COMPACT_ATOMS: atom_id res chain seq x y z
N ILE A 1 -6.23 7.55 7.99
CA ILE A 1 -5.82 7.06 6.65
C ILE A 1 -5.17 5.70 6.81
N LEU A 2 -5.42 4.74 5.93
CA LEU A 2 -4.73 3.46 5.90
C LEU A 2 -3.62 3.51 4.85
N ASP A 3 -2.38 3.67 5.30
CA ASP A 3 -1.21 3.63 4.42
C ASP A 3 -0.77 2.17 4.21
N VAL A 4 -0.81 1.71 2.96
CA VAL A 4 -0.48 0.33 2.60
C VAL A 4 0.90 0.17 1.99
N ARG A 5 1.74 1.21 2.05
CA ARG A 5 3.15 1.13 1.67
C ARG A 5 3.96 0.28 2.67
N PRO A 6 5.12 -0.26 2.26
CA PRO A 6 6.11 -0.84 3.16
C PRO A 6 6.38 0.04 4.38
N GLU A 7 6.62 -0.59 5.52
CA GLU A 7 6.87 0.09 6.79
C GLU A 7 8.00 1.13 6.69
N ALA A 8 9.07 0.84 5.96
CA ALA A 8 10.17 1.79 5.75
C ALA A 8 9.71 3.10 5.08
N GLU A 9 8.87 3.02 4.03
CA GLU A 9 8.33 4.20 3.36
C GLU A 9 7.38 5.00 4.28
N PHE A 10 6.71 4.32 5.21
CA PHE A 10 5.83 4.96 6.19
C PHE A 10 6.63 5.70 7.25
N LYS A 11 7.68 5.07 7.81
CA LYS A 11 8.53 5.69 8.84
C LYS A 11 9.22 6.96 8.34
N GLU A 12 9.71 6.95 7.11
CA GLU A 12 10.35 8.12 6.50
C GLU A 12 9.42 9.34 6.45
N ALA A 13 8.19 9.16 5.96
CA ALA A 13 7.14 10.17 5.97
C ALA A 13 5.78 9.54 5.65
N HIS A 14 4.72 10.00 6.28
CA HIS A 14 3.34 9.60 6.01
C HIS A 14 2.34 10.71 6.37
N PRO A 15 1.10 10.67 5.88
CA PRO A 15 0.04 11.58 6.31
C PRO A 15 -0.16 11.54 7.83
N GLU A 16 -0.28 12.69 8.49
CA GLU A 16 -0.43 12.75 9.94
C GLU A 16 -1.65 11.94 10.43
N GLY A 17 -1.47 11.11 11.46
CA GLY A 17 -2.50 10.22 12.00
C GLY A 17 -2.86 9.03 11.10
N ALA A 18 -2.06 8.72 10.07
CA ALA A 18 -2.22 7.49 9.30
C ALA A 18 -1.82 6.25 10.11
N ILE A 19 -2.40 5.11 9.76
CA ILE A 19 -2.06 3.79 10.29
C ILE A 19 -1.40 3.01 9.16
N ASN A 20 -0.23 2.41 9.43
CA ASN A 20 0.42 1.51 8.47
C ASN A 20 -0.08 0.07 8.60
N VAL A 21 -0.49 -0.50 7.46
CA VAL A 21 -0.58 -1.94 7.24
C VAL A 21 -0.13 -2.24 5.81
N GLN A 22 1.13 -2.64 5.64
CA GLN A 22 1.70 -2.91 4.33
C GLN A 22 1.03 -4.09 3.62
N ILE A 23 0.56 -3.89 2.39
CA ILE A 23 -0.02 -4.96 1.56
C ILE A 23 1.06 -5.84 0.92
N TYR A 24 2.21 -5.24 0.62
CA TYR A 24 3.44 -5.95 0.25
C TYR A 24 4.49 -5.66 1.32
N ARG A 25 5.17 -6.70 1.79
CA ARG A 25 6.26 -6.60 2.76
C ARG A 25 7.59 -6.96 2.11
N LEU A 26 8.71 -6.60 2.73
CA LEU A 26 10.00 -7.13 2.32
C LEU A 26 9.97 -8.66 2.39
N ILE A 27 10.62 -9.30 1.42
CA ILE A 27 10.86 -10.74 1.48
C ILE A 27 11.53 -11.03 2.82
N LYS A 28 10.90 -11.84 3.67
CA LYS A 28 11.41 -12.12 5.02
C LYS A 28 12.20 -13.42 5.07
N GLU A 29 11.65 -14.45 4.44
CA GLU A 29 12.15 -15.80 4.57
C GLU A 29 13.36 -16.07 3.65
N TRP A 30 14.00 -17.21 3.89
CA TRP A 30 15.18 -17.69 3.18
C TRP A 30 14.93 -19.06 2.54
N THR A 31 13.72 -19.31 2.05
CA THR A 31 13.44 -20.51 1.27
C THR A 31 14.16 -20.45 -0.09
N ALA A 32 14.28 -21.58 -0.77
CA ALA A 32 14.86 -21.60 -2.13
C ALA A 32 14.13 -20.66 -3.09
N TRP A 33 12.80 -20.55 -2.95
CA TRP A 33 11.97 -19.65 -3.75
C TRP A 33 12.24 -18.18 -3.42
N ASP A 34 12.39 -17.84 -2.14
CA ASP A 34 12.68 -16.47 -1.70
C ASP A 34 14.06 -16.02 -2.15
N ILE A 35 15.05 -16.92 -2.09
CA ILE A 35 16.40 -16.67 -2.61
C ILE A 35 16.34 -16.42 -4.12
N ALA A 36 15.62 -17.26 -4.88
CA ALA A 36 15.44 -17.05 -6.31
C ALA A 36 14.75 -15.72 -6.63
N ARG A 37 13.70 -15.36 -5.87
CA ARG A 37 12.98 -14.09 -6.01
C ARG A 37 13.89 -12.89 -5.71
N ARG A 38 14.67 -12.95 -4.61
CA ARG A 38 15.65 -11.91 -4.27
C ARG A 38 16.72 -11.77 -5.36
N ALA A 39 17.23 -12.87 -5.89
CA ALA A 39 18.22 -12.84 -6.97
C ALA A 39 17.64 -12.21 -8.24
N ALA A 40 16.39 -12.50 -8.59
CA ALA A 40 15.70 -11.87 -9.72
C ALA A 40 15.50 -10.36 -9.51
N PHE A 41 15.08 -9.92 -8.31
CA PHE A 41 15.00 -8.50 -7.99
C PHE A 41 16.37 -7.81 -8.08
N ALA A 42 17.42 -8.42 -7.51
CA ALA A 42 18.78 -7.89 -7.55
C ALA A 42 19.33 -7.77 -8.99
N PHE A 43 18.97 -8.69 -9.89
CA PHE A 43 19.31 -8.62 -11.32
C PHE A 43 18.78 -7.34 -11.98
N PHE A 44 17.62 -6.83 -11.56
CA PHE A 44 17.05 -5.54 -11.99
C PHE A 44 17.46 -4.35 -11.11
N GLY A 45 18.43 -4.53 -10.20
CA GLY A 45 18.92 -3.47 -9.31
C GLY A 45 18.00 -3.16 -8.12
N ILE A 46 17.02 -4.03 -7.83
CA ILE A 46 16.09 -3.87 -6.71
C ILE A 46 16.60 -4.72 -5.54
N PHE A 47 17.22 -4.08 -4.54
CA PHE A 47 17.77 -4.80 -3.38
C PHE A 47 16.76 -4.99 -2.25
N SER A 48 15.68 -4.19 -2.25
CA SER A 48 14.57 -4.25 -1.28
C SER A 48 13.33 -4.85 -1.93
N GLY A 49 13.48 -6.05 -2.51
CA GLY A 49 12.37 -6.77 -3.14
C GLY A 49 11.25 -7.10 -2.15
N THR A 50 10.01 -7.03 -2.62
CA THR A 50 8.81 -7.26 -1.82
C THR A 50 8.05 -8.51 -2.24
N GLU A 51 7.23 -9.01 -1.33
CA GLU A 51 6.27 -10.09 -1.53
C GLU A 51 4.92 -9.71 -0.91
N GLU A 52 3.86 -10.42 -1.28
CA GLU A 52 2.55 -10.25 -0.66
C GLU A 52 2.64 -10.47 0.85
N ASN A 53 1.96 -9.62 1.63
CA ASN A 53 1.88 -9.80 3.07
C ASN A 53 0.69 -10.72 3.40
N PRO A 54 0.91 -12.00 3.77
CA PRO A 54 -0.19 -12.92 4.07
C PRO A 54 -0.99 -12.50 5.31
N GLU A 55 -0.42 -11.65 6.17
CA GLU A 55 -1.06 -11.15 7.40
C GLU A 55 -1.85 -9.85 7.16
N PHE A 56 -1.90 -9.33 5.93
CA PHE A 56 -2.50 -8.02 5.63
C PHE A 56 -3.89 -7.85 6.23
N LEU A 57 -4.83 -8.76 5.92
CA LEU A 57 -6.22 -8.66 6.40
C LEU A 57 -6.31 -8.78 7.92
N GLN A 58 -5.59 -9.72 8.53
CA GLN A 58 -5.57 -9.91 9.97
C GLN A 58 -5.07 -8.66 10.71
N LEU A 59 -4.05 -7.99 10.17
CA LEU A 59 -3.49 -6.76 10.73
C LEU A 59 -4.42 -5.56 10.54
N VAL A 60 -5.19 -5.49 9.45
CA VAL A 60 -6.24 -4.47 9.31
C VAL A 60 -7.34 -4.73 10.35
N GLU A 61 -7.84 -5.96 10.46
CA GLU A 61 -8.93 -6.32 11.38
C GLU A 61 -8.55 -6.07 12.86
N SER A 62 -7.28 -6.21 13.23
CA SER A 62 -6.81 -5.91 14.59
C SER A 62 -6.71 -4.41 14.92
N LYS A 63 -6.71 -3.54 13.91
CA LYS A 63 -6.55 -2.08 14.07
C LYS A 63 -7.79 -1.28 13.67
N ILE A 64 -8.65 -1.81 12.80
CA ILE A 64 -9.72 -1.07 12.13
C ILE A 64 -11.00 -1.91 12.10
N ASN A 65 -12.05 -1.41 12.75
CA ASN A 65 -13.39 -2.00 12.73
C ASN A 65 -13.99 -1.98 11.31
N LYS A 66 -14.85 -2.96 10.99
CA LYS A 66 -15.41 -3.13 9.63
C LYS A 66 -16.33 -2.00 9.17
N ASP A 67 -16.93 -1.28 10.12
CA ASP A 67 -17.82 -0.13 9.89
C ASP A 67 -17.07 1.21 9.82
N ALA A 68 -15.76 1.22 10.13
CA ALA A 68 -14.95 2.43 10.09
C ALA A 68 -14.86 3.00 8.67
N LYS A 69 -14.82 4.33 8.58
CA LYS A 69 -14.48 5.01 7.32
C LYS A 69 -12.99 4.87 7.05
N ILE A 70 -12.63 4.18 5.97
CA ILE A 70 -11.24 3.93 5.58
C ILE A 70 -10.92 4.74 4.33
N ILE A 71 -9.84 5.51 4.37
CA ILE A 71 -9.23 6.10 3.16
C ILE A 71 -7.92 5.36 2.93
N VAL A 72 -7.85 4.54 1.89
CA VAL A 72 -6.70 3.71 1.56
C VAL A 72 -5.75 4.50 0.68
N ALA A 73 -4.47 4.53 1.07
CA ALA A 73 -3.44 5.31 0.41
C ALA A 73 -2.19 4.48 0.15
N CYS A 74 -1.56 4.73 -1.01
CA CYS A 74 -0.20 4.30 -1.32
C CYS A 74 0.53 5.47 -1.98
N SER A 75 1.70 5.24 -2.58
CA SER A 75 2.51 6.36 -3.09
C SER A 75 1.82 7.18 -4.19
N SER A 76 1.38 6.55 -5.29
CA SER A 76 0.77 7.27 -6.44
C SER A 76 -0.75 7.14 -6.57
N GLY A 77 -1.39 6.28 -5.77
CA GLY A 77 -2.84 6.03 -5.82
C GLY A 77 -3.32 5.23 -7.04
N GLY A 78 -2.75 5.39 -8.24
CA GLY A 78 -3.31 4.81 -9.47
C GLY A 78 -4.68 5.41 -9.82
N THR A 79 -5.40 4.81 -10.75
CA THR A 79 -6.71 5.31 -11.20
C THR A 79 -7.58 4.20 -11.79
N MET A 80 -8.89 4.25 -11.55
CA MET A 80 -9.87 3.43 -12.27
C MET A 80 -10.49 4.19 -13.46
N LYS A 81 -10.11 5.46 -13.66
CA LYS A 81 -10.60 6.28 -14.77
C LYS A 81 -9.81 5.94 -16.04
N PRO A 82 -10.46 5.52 -17.13
CA PRO A 82 -9.78 5.21 -18.36
C PRO A 82 -9.15 6.47 -18.97
N THR A 83 -8.00 6.30 -19.61
CA THR A 83 -7.34 7.33 -20.42
C THR A 83 -6.95 6.77 -21.77
N GLN A 84 -6.57 7.62 -22.72
CA GLN A 84 -6.12 7.17 -24.05
C GLN A 84 -4.98 6.15 -23.99
N ASN A 85 -4.06 6.30 -23.03
CA ASN A 85 -2.91 5.40 -22.87
C ASN A 85 -3.15 4.25 -21.89
N LEU A 86 -4.22 4.33 -21.09
CA LEU A 86 -4.56 3.37 -20.04
C LEU A 86 -6.07 3.12 -20.06
N PRO A 87 -6.58 2.34 -21.04
CA PRO A 87 -8.01 2.14 -21.22
C PRO A 87 -8.67 1.38 -20.05
N GLU A 88 -7.91 0.61 -19.29
CA GLU A 88 -8.38 -0.06 -18.06
C GLU A 88 -8.04 0.72 -16.77
N GLY A 89 -7.43 1.90 -16.91
CA GLY A 89 -6.85 2.64 -15.79
C GLY A 89 -5.46 2.13 -15.37
N GLN A 90 -5.04 2.48 -14.16
CA GLN A 90 -3.76 2.11 -13.58
C GLN A 90 -3.96 1.48 -12.20
N GLN A 91 -3.63 0.19 -12.09
CA GLN A 91 -3.60 -0.50 -10.80
C GLN A 91 -2.55 0.12 -9.86
N SER A 92 -2.81 0.08 -8.57
CA SER A 92 -1.87 0.49 -7.52
C SER A 92 -2.03 -0.37 -6.27
N ARG A 93 -1.07 -0.25 -5.34
CA ARG A 93 -1.15 -0.90 -4.03
C ARG A 93 -2.42 -0.55 -3.27
N SER A 94 -2.86 0.72 -3.30
CA SER A 94 -4.07 1.14 -2.59
C SER A 94 -5.35 0.64 -3.26
N LEU A 95 -5.39 0.50 -4.58
CA LEU A 95 -6.54 -0.11 -5.28
C LEU A 95 -6.66 -1.61 -5.00
N ILE A 96 -5.53 -2.34 -4.95
CA ILE A 96 -5.52 -3.76 -4.58
C ILE A 96 -5.98 -3.92 -3.12
N ALA A 97 -5.46 -3.09 -2.21
CA ALA A 97 -5.87 -3.09 -0.81
C ALA A 97 -7.35 -2.78 -0.65
N ALA A 98 -7.87 -1.74 -1.33
CA ALA A 98 -9.28 -1.40 -1.30
C ALA A 98 -10.16 -2.58 -1.80
N TYR A 99 -9.75 -3.25 -2.89
CA TYR A 99 -10.43 -4.43 -3.38
C TYR A 99 -10.48 -5.56 -2.34
N LEU A 100 -9.34 -5.90 -1.71
CA LEU A 100 -9.28 -6.92 -0.67
C LEU A 100 -10.15 -6.57 0.55
N LEU A 101 -10.16 -5.30 0.97
CA LEU A 101 -10.99 -4.83 2.07
C LEU A 101 -12.48 -5.00 1.76
N VAL A 102 -12.93 -4.58 0.57
CA VAL A 102 -14.33 -4.72 0.15
C VAL A 102 -14.74 -6.20 0.10
N LEU A 103 -13.89 -7.07 -0.46
CA LEU A 103 -14.16 -8.52 -0.48
C LEU A 103 -14.29 -9.12 0.93
N ASN A 104 -13.68 -8.51 1.94
CA ASN A 104 -13.69 -9.00 3.33
C ASN A 104 -14.67 -8.23 4.23
N GLY A 105 -15.65 -7.56 3.63
CA GLY A 105 -16.81 -7.00 4.32
C GLY A 105 -16.63 -5.59 4.87
N TYR A 106 -15.57 -4.87 4.47
CA TYR A 106 -15.47 -3.44 4.73
C TYR A 106 -16.35 -2.68 3.74
N THR A 107 -17.35 -1.94 4.23
CA THR A 107 -18.36 -1.30 3.38
C THR A 107 -18.13 0.20 3.16
N ASN A 108 -17.22 0.82 3.93
CA ASN A 108 -16.99 2.26 3.94
C ASN A 108 -15.55 2.60 3.52
N VAL A 109 -15.15 2.10 2.34
CA VAL A 109 -13.78 2.18 1.81
C VAL A 109 -13.70 3.23 0.70
N PHE A 110 -12.78 4.17 0.87
CA PHE A 110 -12.44 5.21 -0.09
C PHE A 110 -10.98 5.05 -0.53
N HIS A 111 -10.71 5.50 -1.75
CA HIS A 111 -9.40 5.50 -2.35
C HIS A 111 -8.85 6.94 -2.42
N LEU A 112 -7.59 7.13 -2.01
CA LEU A 112 -6.91 8.42 -2.16
C LEU A 112 -6.32 8.55 -3.57
N GLU A 113 -7.05 9.22 -4.47
CA GLU A 113 -6.59 9.53 -5.82
C GLU A 113 -5.32 10.40 -5.78
N GLY A 114 -4.34 10.11 -6.65
CA GLY A 114 -3.03 10.77 -6.64
C GLY A 114 -2.07 10.28 -5.54
N GLY A 115 -2.58 9.56 -4.54
CA GLY A 115 -1.80 8.97 -3.47
C GLY A 115 -1.05 9.99 -2.61
N ILE A 116 -0.10 9.48 -1.84
CA ILE A 116 0.69 10.25 -0.89
C ILE A 116 1.64 11.23 -1.57
N TYR A 117 2.06 10.98 -2.81
CA TYR A 117 2.86 11.95 -3.57
C TYR A 117 2.13 13.27 -3.80
N ASN A 118 0.83 13.21 -4.15
CA ASN A 118 0.03 14.42 -4.26
C ASN A 118 -0.23 15.06 -2.89
N TRP A 119 -0.43 14.26 -1.84
CA TRP A 119 -0.54 14.77 -0.47
C TRP A 119 0.66 15.64 -0.09
N TYR A 120 1.88 15.20 -0.40
CA TYR A 120 3.10 15.98 -0.17
C TYR A 120 3.20 17.22 -1.05
N LYS A 121 2.82 17.10 -2.33
CA LYS A 121 2.82 18.23 -3.27
C LYS A 121 1.86 19.35 -2.84
N GLU A 122 0.77 18.98 -2.18
CA GLU A 122 -0.22 19.91 -1.62
C GLU A 122 0.19 20.46 -0.24
N GLU A 123 1.38 20.11 0.26
CA GLU A 123 1.92 20.58 1.55
C GLU A 123 0.97 20.26 2.73
N LEU A 124 0.22 19.16 2.62
CA LEU A 124 -0.66 18.69 3.68
C LEU A 124 0.13 18.11 4.86
N PRO A 125 -0.43 18.06 6.08
CA PRO A 125 0.29 17.61 7.27
C PRO A 125 0.88 16.20 7.16
N THR A 126 2.12 16.05 7.59
CA THR A 126 2.88 14.79 7.57
C THR A 126 3.55 14.51 8.89
N ALA A 127 3.72 13.23 9.21
CA ALA A 127 4.53 12.75 10.33
C ALA A 127 5.61 11.77 9.83
N SER A 128 6.60 11.50 10.68
CA SER A 128 7.65 10.51 10.49
C SER A 128 7.83 9.73 11.80
N GLU A 129 8.38 8.53 11.72
CA GLU A 129 8.74 7.71 12.89
C GLU A 129 10.26 7.52 12.93
N GLU A 130 10.82 7.50 14.15
CA GLU A 130 12.23 7.14 14.38
C GLU A 130 12.48 5.63 14.29
#